data_AF-A0AAV5T632-F1
#
_entry.id   AF-A0AAV5T632-F1
#
_cell.length_a   1.000
_cell.length_b   1.000
_cell.length_c   1.000
_cell.angle_alpha   90.00
_cell.angle_beta   90.00
_cell.angle_gamma   90.00
#
_symmetry.space_group_name_H-M   'P 1'
#
loop_
_entity.id
_entity.type
_entity.pdbx_description
1 polymer ?
#
loop_
_entity_poly.entity_id
_entity_poly.type
_entity_poly.pdbx_seq_one_letter_code
_entity_poly.pdbx_strand_id
1 'polypeptide(L)'
;ATIMLVVLGTTLLLASTALAGNTGPIPPHLIRCANITIQAEGNCPRKGYECDEALPIKYNVRNNNWASAEVECVDRKAYLAVDNQIVDRVQCRDKKWRAQNNCDIPTTTVVCARNCDADACPSHPHEYSSKYQRLDIYEATARTQCAVAKCKYGFVALQRDGTLIKELSASTTVSCSGNGQWSVSATEKHSYVMCKRKPKSCPCRCNGKPWGFPWLNATSAAIRDGCKYSCPAGQVLTRTIEPSAITITSATCTRKGFLTTGDVLTKQIGCSTCDVPDGPVARPGGNTNRAAISTKCVLTCTKGYALRYIYQNEATFAPGNVLYRNILPGGTNVWITRDGKTTLASAYRFDCVRRV
;
A
#
# COMPACT_ATOMS: atom_id res chain seq x y z
N ALA A 1 31.26 -4.17 -33.65
CA ALA A 1 31.66 -3.61 -32.35
C ALA A 1 30.59 -4.00 -31.34
N THR A 2 30.84 -5.05 -30.57
CA THR A 2 29.88 -5.70 -29.67
C THR A 2 30.12 -5.17 -28.27
N ILE A 3 29.18 -4.40 -27.72
CA ILE A 3 29.30 -3.85 -26.37
C ILE A 3 28.79 -4.92 -25.39
N MET A 4 29.72 -5.59 -24.71
CA MET A 4 29.43 -6.40 -23.53
C MET A 4 29.10 -5.47 -22.36
N LEU A 5 27.87 -5.54 -21.86
CA LEU A 5 27.44 -4.85 -20.66
C LEU A 5 27.82 -5.71 -19.44
N VAL A 6 28.86 -5.31 -18.71
CA VAL A 6 29.24 -5.92 -17.42
C VAL A 6 28.32 -5.34 -16.35
N VAL A 7 27.41 -6.16 -15.82
CA VAL A 7 26.58 -5.83 -14.66
C VAL A 7 27.37 -6.17 -13.39
N LEU A 8 27.93 -5.14 -12.75
CA LEU A 8 28.54 -5.24 -11.42
C LEU A 8 27.44 -5.40 -10.37
N GLY A 9 27.30 -6.62 -9.86
CA GLY A 9 26.47 -6.93 -8.70
C GLY A 9 27.05 -6.28 -7.45
N THR A 10 26.36 -5.26 -6.93
CA THR A 10 26.65 -4.65 -5.63
C THR A 10 25.99 -5.50 -4.54
N THR A 11 26.79 -6.32 -3.87
CA THR A 11 26.40 -7.04 -2.65
C THR A 11 26.24 -6.01 -1.52
N LEU A 12 24.99 -5.67 -1.20
CA LEU A 12 24.66 -4.84 -0.05
C LEU A 12 24.84 -5.70 1.22
N LEU A 13 26.02 -5.64 1.86
CA LEU A 13 26.18 -6.13 3.23
C LEU A 13 25.36 -5.23 4.15
N LEU A 14 24.21 -5.74 4.61
CA LEU A 14 23.52 -5.21 5.77
C LEU A 14 24.40 -5.47 7.00
N ALA A 15 25.16 -4.45 7.41
CA ALA A 15 25.78 -4.43 8.71
C ALA A 15 24.68 -4.35 9.77
N SER A 16 24.37 -5.48 10.40
CA SER A 16 23.57 -5.54 11.62
C SER A 16 24.36 -4.83 12.71
N THR A 17 24.07 -3.55 12.93
CA THR A 17 24.50 -2.87 14.14
C THR A 17 23.74 -3.50 15.30
N ALA A 18 24.42 -4.38 16.03
CA ALA A 18 23.98 -4.82 17.34
C ALA A 18 23.86 -3.57 18.21
N LEU A 19 22.65 -3.06 18.40
CA LEU A 19 22.38 -2.15 19.50
C LEU A 19 22.71 -2.94 20.77
N ALA A 20 23.80 -2.56 21.43
CA ALA A 20 24.07 -2.96 22.79
C ALA A 20 22.86 -2.52 23.63
N GLY A 21 21.95 -3.46 23.88
CA GLY A 21 20.83 -3.25 24.78
C GLY A 21 21.38 -2.75 26.11
N ASN A 22 20.83 -1.63 26.58
CA ASN A 22 21.11 -1.04 27.88
C ASN A 22 20.92 -2.09 28.98
N THR A 23 21.98 -2.82 29.30
CA THR A 23 22.10 -3.64 30.49
C THR A 23 22.66 -2.72 31.57
N GLY A 24 21.75 -1.99 32.24
CA GLY A 24 22.15 -1.24 33.43
C GLY A 24 22.87 -2.16 34.43
N PRO A 25 23.92 -1.69 35.12
CA PRO A 25 24.67 -2.52 36.06
C PRO A 25 23.75 -3.03 37.18
N ILE A 26 23.74 -4.35 37.36
CA ILE A 26 22.97 -5.02 38.42
C ILE A 26 23.63 -4.70 39.78
N PRO A 27 22.88 -4.28 40.82
CA PRO A 27 23.44 -3.96 42.13
C PRO A 27 24.19 -5.16 42.76
N PRO A 28 25.39 -4.97 43.32
CA PRO A 28 26.34 -6.04 43.63
C PRO A 28 25.97 -7.02 44.77
N HIS A 29 24.86 -6.80 45.49
CA HIS A 29 24.49 -7.55 46.71
C HIS A 29 23.22 -8.42 46.59
N LEU A 30 22.58 -8.47 45.42
CA LEU A 30 21.36 -9.26 45.19
C LEU A 30 21.69 -10.44 44.26
N ILE A 31 21.36 -11.65 44.70
CA ILE A 31 21.48 -12.96 44.04
C ILE A 31 22.12 -12.95 42.63
N ARG A 32 23.38 -13.39 42.54
CA ARG A 32 24.10 -13.55 41.28
C ARG A 32 23.64 -14.79 40.52
N CYS A 33 22.56 -14.69 39.74
CA CYS A 33 22.43 -15.56 38.58
C CYS A 33 23.41 -15.14 37.49
N ALA A 34 23.78 -16.07 36.61
CA ALA A 34 24.55 -15.77 35.41
C ALA A 34 23.81 -14.78 34.50
N ASN A 35 24.48 -14.16 33.53
CA ASN A 35 23.76 -13.32 32.55
C ASN A 35 22.86 -14.19 31.67
N ILE A 36 21.65 -13.69 31.35
CA ILE A 36 20.78 -14.27 30.32
C ILE A 36 21.17 -13.70 28.97
N THR A 37 21.23 -14.55 27.95
CA THR A 37 21.42 -14.15 26.55
C THR A 37 20.08 -14.12 25.81
N ILE A 38 19.93 -13.20 24.85
CA ILE A 38 18.77 -13.16 23.97
C ILE A 38 19.08 -13.99 22.72
N GLN A 39 18.29 -15.04 22.46
CA GLN A 39 18.49 -15.94 21.32
C GLN A 39 17.16 -16.58 20.90
N ALA A 40 16.75 -16.39 19.66
CA ALA A 40 15.53 -16.96 19.08
C ALA A 40 15.67 -18.44 18.75
N GLU A 41 16.84 -18.87 18.28
CA GLU A 41 17.10 -20.27 17.96
C GLU A 41 16.92 -21.15 19.20
N GLY A 42 16.10 -22.19 19.08
CA GLY A 42 15.75 -23.09 20.18
C GLY A 42 14.68 -22.55 21.16
N ASN A 43 14.55 -21.23 21.32
CA ASN A 43 13.56 -20.65 22.23
C ASN A 43 12.23 -20.29 21.56
N CYS A 44 12.25 -19.92 20.28
CA CYS A 44 11.08 -19.38 19.61
C CYS A 44 9.99 -20.45 19.39
N PRO A 45 8.72 -20.22 19.80
CA PRO A 45 7.66 -21.18 19.55
C PRO A 45 7.42 -21.39 18.06
N ARG A 46 7.20 -22.65 17.66
CA ARG A 46 6.99 -23.02 16.26
C ARG A 46 5.64 -22.59 15.68
N LYS A 47 4.66 -22.26 16.53
CA LYS A 47 3.30 -21.86 16.16
C LYS A 47 2.84 -20.68 17.02
N GLY A 48 2.17 -19.72 16.40
CA GLY A 48 1.38 -18.67 17.03
C GLY A 48 2.17 -17.45 17.51
N TYR A 49 3.50 -17.45 17.38
CA TYR A 49 4.34 -16.39 17.91
C TYR A 49 5.48 -16.02 16.97
N GLU A 50 5.71 -14.72 16.79
CA GLU A 50 6.86 -14.17 16.07
C GLU A 50 7.89 -13.69 17.10
N CYS A 51 9.12 -14.21 17.04
CA CYS A 51 10.19 -13.81 17.95
C CYS A 51 11.04 -12.70 17.36
N ASP A 52 11.49 -11.80 18.23
CA ASP A 52 12.25 -10.62 17.87
C ASP A 52 13.39 -10.42 18.88
N GLU A 53 14.61 -10.74 18.45
CA GLU A 53 15.82 -10.59 19.26
C GLU A 53 16.19 -9.12 19.51
N ALA A 54 15.62 -8.18 18.74
CA ALA A 54 15.83 -6.75 18.96
C ALA A 54 14.96 -6.20 20.09
N LEU A 55 13.99 -6.96 20.61
CA LEU A 55 13.18 -6.52 21.74
C LEU A 55 13.98 -6.60 23.05
N PRO A 56 14.12 -5.49 23.78
CA PRO A 56 14.86 -5.49 25.02
C PRO A 56 14.10 -6.26 26.11
N ILE A 57 14.87 -6.91 26.97
CA ILE A 57 14.41 -7.47 28.24
C ILE A 57 14.76 -6.52 29.39
N LYS A 58 14.00 -6.59 30.47
CA LYS A 58 14.29 -5.88 31.72
C LYS A 58 14.46 -6.87 32.86
N TYR A 59 15.29 -6.50 33.82
CA TYR A 59 15.51 -7.23 35.06
C TYR A 59 14.77 -6.52 36.20
N ASN A 60 13.81 -7.20 36.81
CA ASN A 60 13.11 -6.71 37.99
C ASN A 60 13.69 -7.42 39.22
N VAL A 61 14.15 -6.68 40.22
CA VAL A 61 14.56 -7.26 41.50
C VAL A 61 13.45 -7.04 42.51
N ARG A 62 12.78 -8.11 42.94
CA ARG A 62 11.82 -8.06 44.04
C ARG A 62 12.56 -8.24 45.35
N ASN A 63 12.37 -7.28 46.25
CA ASN A 63 12.92 -7.29 47.59
C ASN A 63 11.89 -7.88 48.57
N ASN A 64 11.48 -9.13 48.33
CA ASN A 64 10.71 -9.93 49.27
C ASN A 64 11.68 -10.67 50.24
N ASN A 65 11.15 -11.33 51.28
CA ASN A 65 11.94 -12.07 52.29
C ASN A 65 12.96 -13.07 51.69
N TRP A 66 12.83 -13.39 50.40
CA TRP A 66 13.88 -13.93 49.56
C TRP A 66 14.03 -12.99 48.37
N ALA A 67 15.15 -12.28 48.28
CA ALA A 67 15.46 -11.49 47.09
C ALA A 67 15.25 -12.38 45.85
N SER A 68 14.51 -11.92 44.86
CA SER A 68 14.33 -12.69 43.63
C SER A 68 14.49 -11.75 42.44
N ALA A 69 15.29 -12.17 41.46
CA ALA A 69 15.40 -11.45 40.20
C ALA A 69 14.47 -12.12 39.19
N GLU A 70 13.72 -11.31 38.45
CA GLU A 70 12.82 -11.73 37.39
C GLU A 70 13.25 -11.05 36.08
N VAL A 71 13.13 -11.78 34.97
CA VAL A 71 13.30 -11.24 33.62
C VAL A 71 11.93 -11.17 32.95
N GLU A 72 11.69 -10.08 32.22
CA GLU A 72 10.49 -9.85 31.42
C GLU A 72 10.85 -9.12 30.13
N CYS A 73 10.03 -9.24 29.09
CA CYS A 73 10.10 -8.35 27.94
C CYS A 73 9.72 -6.91 28.33
N VAL A 74 10.39 -5.91 27.76
CA VAL A 74 10.03 -4.50 27.98
C VAL A 74 8.70 -4.16 27.33
N ASP A 75 8.44 -4.71 26.14
CA ASP A 75 7.15 -4.55 25.46
C ASP A 75 6.08 -5.38 26.17
N ARG A 76 5.02 -4.70 26.63
CA ARG A 76 3.88 -5.31 27.34
C ARG A 76 3.04 -6.24 26.46
N LYS A 77 3.18 -6.18 25.14
CA LYS A 77 2.51 -7.08 24.19
C LYS A 77 3.38 -8.29 23.81
N ALA A 78 4.60 -8.35 24.31
CA ALA A 78 5.50 -9.47 24.11
C ALA A 78 5.57 -10.34 25.38
N TYR A 79 5.81 -11.62 25.16
CA TYR A 79 6.00 -12.63 26.19
C TYR A 79 7.41 -13.18 26.08
N LEU A 80 7.94 -13.70 27.18
CA LEU A 80 9.19 -14.45 27.10
C LEU A 80 8.92 -15.84 26.50
N ALA A 81 9.86 -16.29 25.70
CA ALA A 81 9.90 -17.64 25.17
C ALA A 81 11.19 -18.35 25.57
N VAL A 82 11.05 -19.61 26.00
CA VAL A 82 12.13 -20.49 26.41
C VAL A 82 11.79 -21.90 25.92
N ASP A 83 12.75 -22.58 25.28
CA ASP A 83 12.59 -23.96 24.77
C ASP A 83 11.28 -24.20 23.99
N ASN A 84 11.02 -23.34 23.00
CA ASN A 84 9.83 -23.35 22.14
C ASN A 84 8.49 -23.10 22.87
N GLN A 85 8.50 -22.62 24.12
CA GLN A 85 7.29 -22.36 24.92
C GLN A 85 7.23 -20.91 25.37
N ILE A 86 6.02 -20.36 25.42
CA ILE A 86 5.77 -19.09 26.11
C ILE A 86 5.76 -19.32 27.61
N VAL A 87 6.44 -18.42 28.33
CA VAL A 87 6.58 -18.48 29.78
C VAL A 87 6.18 -17.14 30.36
N ASP A 88 5.47 -17.16 31.49
CA ASP A 88 5.00 -15.92 32.14
C ASP A 88 6.18 -15.13 32.71
N ARG A 89 7.19 -15.83 33.23
CA ARG A 89 8.35 -15.23 33.90
C ARG A 89 9.54 -16.18 33.93
N VAL A 90 10.73 -15.59 33.96
CA VAL A 90 11.98 -16.30 34.24
C VAL A 90 12.56 -15.76 35.54
N GLN A 91 12.75 -16.62 36.54
CA GLN A 91 13.18 -16.25 37.88
C GLN A 91 14.56 -16.81 38.20
N CYS A 92 15.33 -16.03 38.95
CA CYS A 92 16.60 -16.46 39.50
C CYS A 92 16.38 -17.19 40.83
N ARG A 93 16.67 -18.50 40.87
CA ARG A 93 16.58 -19.35 42.07
C ARG A 93 17.85 -20.18 42.20
N ASP A 94 18.43 -20.21 43.40
CA ASP A 94 19.68 -20.94 43.67
C ASP A 94 20.80 -20.61 42.67
N LYS A 95 20.92 -19.33 42.30
CA LYS A 95 21.88 -18.81 41.29
C LYS A 95 21.69 -19.37 39.87
N LYS A 96 20.53 -19.99 39.57
CA LYS A 96 20.15 -20.47 38.23
C LYS A 96 18.87 -19.78 37.76
N TRP A 97 18.83 -19.43 36.49
CA TRP A 97 17.59 -18.96 35.88
C TRP A 97 16.69 -20.14 35.56
N ARG A 98 15.42 -19.98 35.89
CA ARG A 98 14.39 -20.98 35.68
C ARG A 98 13.14 -20.34 35.12
N ALA A 99 12.64 -20.89 34.03
CA ALA A 99 11.37 -20.45 33.45
C ALA A 99 10.23 -21.09 34.24
N GLN A 100 9.40 -20.24 34.86
CA GLN A 100 8.35 -20.71 35.75
C GLN A 100 7.08 -21.01 34.94
N ASN A 101 7.04 -22.20 34.36
CA ASN A 101 5.82 -22.93 34.00
C ASN A 101 5.75 -24.20 34.87
N ASN A 102 4.79 -25.12 34.63
CA ASN A 102 4.59 -26.38 35.37
C ASN A 102 5.83 -27.30 35.55
N CYS A 103 6.99 -26.98 34.95
CA CYS A 103 8.16 -27.85 34.89
C CYS A 103 9.49 -27.21 35.36
N ASP A 104 9.50 -25.96 35.87
CA ASP A 104 10.71 -25.30 36.44
C ASP A 104 11.99 -25.46 35.59
N ILE A 105 11.90 -25.08 34.31
CA ILE A 105 12.89 -25.39 33.26
C ILE A 105 14.15 -24.53 33.45
N PRO A 106 15.35 -25.13 33.69
CA PRO A 106 16.59 -24.38 33.74
C PRO A 106 16.89 -23.74 32.38
N THR A 107 17.26 -22.47 32.37
CA THR A 107 17.60 -21.76 31.13
C THR A 107 18.76 -20.80 31.31
N THR A 108 19.44 -20.46 30.21
CA THR A 108 20.41 -19.36 30.12
C THR A 108 20.12 -18.44 28.95
N THR A 109 19.16 -18.80 28.08
CA THR A 109 18.78 -18.08 26.88
C THR A 109 17.27 -17.81 26.89
N VAL A 110 16.86 -16.65 26.39
CA VAL A 110 15.44 -16.29 26.25
C VAL A 110 15.24 -15.54 24.93
N VAL A 111 14.01 -15.41 24.46
CA VAL A 111 13.67 -14.42 23.43
C VAL A 111 12.32 -13.81 23.72
N CYS A 112 12.11 -12.56 23.30
CA CYS A 112 10.79 -11.96 23.31
C CYS A 112 10.00 -12.38 22.08
N ALA A 113 8.76 -12.81 22.31
CA ALA A 113 7.86 -13.30 21.29
C ALA A 113 6.52 -12.59 21.39
N ARG A 114 5.95 -12.20 20.25
CA ARG A 114 4.62 -11.58 20.20
C ARG A 114 3.62 -12.52 19.53
N ASN A 115 2.39 -12.55 20.04
CA ASN A 115 1.32 -13.36 19.44
C ASN A 115 1.07 -12.89 18.00
N CYS A 116 1.07 -13.83 17.06
CA CYS A 116 0.75 -13.63 15.65
C CYS A 116 -0.23 -14.69 15.11
N ASP A 117 -1.01 -15.33 15.99
CA ASP A 117 -2.07 -16.27 15.61
C ASP A 117 -3.34 -15.53 15.11
N ALA A 118 -4.40 -16.28 14.82
CA ALA A 118 -5.57 -15.81 14.08
C ALA A 118 -6.33 -14.63 14.74
N ASP A 119 -6.20 -14.46 16.05
CA ASP A 119 -6.83 -13.39 16.84
C ASP A 119 -5.93 -12.16 17.02
N ALA A 120 -4.63 -12.26 16.74
CA ALA A 120 -3.68 -11.18 16.96
C ALA A 120 -3.84 -10.03 15.95
N CYS A 121 -4.20 -10.33 14.70
CA CYS A 121 -4.39 -9.33 13.65
C CYS A 121 -5.88 -9.01 13.42
N PRO A 122 -6.26 -7.73 13.29
CA PRO A 122 -7.65 -7.35 13.03
C PRO A 122 -8.17 -7.92 11.71
N SER A 123 -9.33 -8.59 11.75
CA SER A 123 -9.94 -9.22 10.57
C SER A 123 -10.69 -8.25 9.65
N HIS A 124 -11.05 -7.05 10.15
CA HIS A 124 -11.79 -6.01 9.43
C HIS A 124 -11.84 -4.68 10.22
N PRO A 125 -11.99 -3.53 9.55
CA PRO A 125 -12.33 -2.26 10.19
C PRO A 125 -13.80 -2.23 10.64
N HIS A 126 -14.17 -1.22 11.43
CA HIS A 126 -15.54 -1.03 11.93
C HIS A 126 -16.54 -0.84 10.79
N GLU A 127 -16.14 -0.08 9.76
CA GLU A 127 -16.93 0.17 8.56
C GLU A 127 -16.11 -0.19 7.32
N TYR A 128 -16.75 -0.80 6.34
CA TYR A 128 -16.13 -1.05 5.03
C TYR A 128 -17.19 -1.16 3.94
N SER A 129 -16.78 -0.81 2.73
CA SER A 129 -17.64 -0.86 1.56
C SER A 129 -18.00 -2.30 1.18
N SER A 130 -19.23 -2.50 0.68
CA SER A 130 -19.76 -3.80 0.22
C SER A 130 -19.02 -4.42 -0.97
N LYS A 131 -18.06 -3.70 -1.57
CA LYS A 131 -17.11 -4.22 -2.57
C LYS A 131 -16.01 -5.12 -1.97
N TYR A 132 -15.88 -5.15 -0.65
CA TYR A 132 -14.89 -5.96 0.06
C TYR A 132 -15.57 -7.09 0.84
N GLN A 133 -14.80 -8.13 1.16
CA GLN A 133 -15.23 -9.23 2.02
C GLN A 133 -14.15 -9.48 3.08
N ARG A 134 -14.56 -10.08 4.20
CA ARG A 134 -13.64 -10.45 5.28
C ARG A 134 -12.56 -11.41 4.78
N LEU A 135 -11.43 -11.42 5.47
CA LEU A 135 -10.33 -12.34 5.21
C LEU A 135 -10.74 -13.78 5.57
N ASP A 136 -10.33 -14.74 4.74
CA ASP A 136 -10.30 -16.14 5.14
C ASP A 136 -8.97 -16.37 5.88
N ILE A 137 -9.02 -16.32 7.22
CA ILE A 137 -7.87 -16.44 8.11
C ILE A 137 -7.67 -17.90 8.50
N TYR A 138 -6.44 -18.37 8.36
CA TYR A 138 -5.98 -19.69 8.77
C TYR A 138 -5.01 -19.51 9.95
N GLU A 139 -5.25 -20.26 11.01
CA GLU A 139 -4.37 -20.28 12.19
C GLU A 139 -2.93 -20.62 11.83
N ALA A 140 -2.02 -20.24 12.73
CA ALA A 140 -0.64 -20.68 12.64
C ALA A 140 -0.56 -22.23 12.66
N THR A 141 0.45 -22.77 11.98
CA THR A 141 0.73 -24.21 11.89
C THR A 141 2.23 -24.46 12.08
N ALA A 142 2.64 -25.72 12.22
CA ALA A 142 4.07 -26.06 12.27
C ALA A 142 4.85 -25.63 11.00
N ARG A 143 4.17 -25.36 9.88
CA ARG A 143 4.78 -24.87 8.62
C ARG A 143 4.66 -23.35 8.46
N THR A 144 3.73 -22.73 9.17
CA THR A 144 3.44 -21.30 9.09
C THR A 144 3.37 -20.76 10.51
N GLN A 145 4.51 -20.24 10.98
CA GLN A 145 4.68 -19.80 12.37
C GLN A 145 3.61 -18.80 12.82
N CYS A 146 3.10 -17.96 11.92
CA CYS A 146 2.02 -17.02 12.17
C CYS A 146 0.77 -17.36 11.33
N ALA A 147 -0.37 -16.81 11.73
CA ALA A 147 -1.61 -16.92 10.98
C ALA A 147 -1.46 -16.30 9.58
N VAL A 148 -2.17 -16.88 8.61
CA VAL A 148 -2.14 -16.44 7.22
C VAL A 148 -3.55 -16.20 6.73
N ALA A 149 -3.75 -15.16 5.92
CA ALA A 149 -5.01 -14.93 5.23
C ALA A 149 -4.85 -15.15 3.74
N LYS A 150 -5.90 -15.70 3.11
CA LYS A 150 -5.93 -15.95 1.65
C LYS A 150 -7.12 -15.27 1.01
N CYS A 151 -6.91 -14.69 -0.18
CA CYS A 151 -7.98 -14.07 -0.96
C CYS A 151 -7.88 -14.44 -2.44
N LYS A 152 -8.94 -15.04 -2.99
CA LYS A 152 -9.01 -15.48 -4.39
C LYS A 152 -8.86 -14.34 -5.40
N TYR A 153 -9.35 -13.14 -5.08
CA TYR A 153 -9.37 -11.99 -5.98
C TYR A 153 -8.37 -10.89 -5.56
N GLY A 154 -7.41 -11.23 -4.70
CA GLY A 154 -6.44 -10.29 -4.14
C GLY A 154 -6.98 -9.51 -2.94
N PHE A 155 -6.14 -8.61 -2.43
CA PHE A 155 -6.35 -7.89 -1.19
C PHE A 155 -6.44 -6.38 -1.39
N VAL A 156 -7.00 -5.69 -0.40
CA VAL A 156 -6.93 -4.23 -0.25
C VAL A 156 -6.46 -3.90 1.16
N ALA A 157 -5.68 -2.83 1.29
CA ALA A 157 -5.35 -2.24 2.58
C ALA A 157 -6.29 -1.06 2.86
N LEU A 158 -6.86 -1.02 4.06
CA LEU A 158 -7.83 0.00 4.47
C LEU A 158 -7.34 0.73 5.72
N GLN A 159 -7.81 1.97 5.87
CA GLN A 159 -7.76 2.69 7.13
C GLN A 159 -8.83 2.13 8.10
N ARG A 160 -8.77 2.57 9.36
CA ARG A 160 -9.72 2.15 10.42
C ARG A 160 -11.17 2.52 10.11
N ASP A 161 -11.37 3.61 9.37
CA ASP A 161 -12.67 4.12 8.90
C ASP A 161 -13.17 3.43 7.63
N GLY A 162 -12.41 2.46 7.09
CA GLY A 162 -12.74 1.77 5.85
C GLY A 162 -12.27 2.46 4.57
N THR A 163 -11.61 3.62 4.67
CA THR A 163 -11.05 4.33 3.51
C THR A 163 -9.93 3.51 2.87
N LEU A 164 -9.96 3.38 1.54
CA LEU A 164 -8.94 2.63 0.78
C LEU A 164 -7.59 3.34 0.86
N ILE A 165 -6.59 2.66 1.43
CA ILE A 165 -5.19 3.11 1.38
C ILE A 165 -4.62 2.76 0.01
N LYS A 166 -4.67 1.47 -0.33
CA LYS A 166 -4.21 0.97 -1.63
C LYS A 166 -4.74 -0.41 -1.95
N GLU A 167 -4.73 -0.72 -3.24
CA GLU A 167 -4.87 -2.08 -3.70
C GLU A 167 -3.53 -2.80 -3.56
N LEU A 168 -3.56 -3.99 -2.97
CA LEU A 168 -2.38 -4.83 -2.84
C LEU A 168 -2.25 -5.66 -4.12
N SER A 169 -1.02 -5.85 -4.58
CA SER A 169 -0.72 -6.70 -5.74
C SER A 169 -1.29 -8.11 -5.53
N ALA A 170 -1.44 -8.88 -6.61
CA ALA A 170 -2.12 -10.18 -6.63
C ALA A 170 -1.40 -11.31 -5.85
N SER A 171 -0.60 -10.98 -4.82
CA SER A 171 -0.27 -11.94 -3.78
C SER A 171 -1.58 -12.59 -3.31
N THR A 172 -1.56 -13.91 -3.22
CA THR A 172 -2.71 -14.71 -2.78
C THR A 172 -2.72 -14.92 -1.28
N THR A 173 -1.66 -14.48 -0.59
CA THR A 173 -1.45 -14.69 0.85
C THR A 173 -0.86 -13.46 1.52
N VAL A 174 -1.33 -13.15 2.73
CA VAL A 174 -0.71 -12.21 3.68
C VAL A 174 -0.55 -12.91 5.03
N SER A 175 0.45 -12.55 5.82
CA SER A 175 0.70 -13.17 7.12
C SER A 175 0.46 -12.17 8.25
N CYS A 176 -0.13 -12.61 9.36
CA CYS A 176 -0.16 -11.80 10.57
C CYS A 176 1.26 -11.69 11.14
N SER A 177 1.63 -10.52 11.62
CA SER A 177 2.89 -10.34 12.36
C SER A 177 2.61 -10.02 13.82
N GLY A 178 3.60 -10.25 14.67
CA GLY A 178 3.51 -10.11 16.11
C GLY A 178 3.16 -8.69 16.58
N ASN A 179 3.31 -7.68 15.72
CA ASN A 179 2.88 -6.31 16.04
C ASN A 179 1.36 -6.08 15.85
N GLY A 180 0.59 -7.13 15.53
CA GLY A 180 -0.85 -7.04 15.28
C GLY A 180 -1.22 -6.43 13.93
N GLN A 181 -0.31 -6.50 12.95
CA GLN A 181 -0.55 -6.03 11.58
C GLN A 181 -0.34 -7.14 10.56
N TRP A 182 -1.06 -7.05 9.45
CA TRP A 182 -0.92 -7.94 8.30
C TRP A 182 0.29 -7.52 7.47
N SER A 183 1.28 -8.41 7.38
CA SER A 183 2.45 -8.31 6.52
C SER A 183 2.11 -8.75 5.10
N VAL A 184 2.25 -7.81 4.16
CA VAL A 184 2.10 -8.05 2.71
C VAL A 184 3.45 -8.37 2.09
N SER A 185 4.52 -7.79 2.65
CA SER A 185 5.92 -8.08 2.34
C SER A 185 6.77 -7.92 3.61
N ALA A 186 8.08 -8.12 3.52
CA ALA A 186 9.00 -7.91 4.64
C ALA A 186 8.97 -6.46 5.18
N THR A 187 8.74 -5.47 4.30
CA THR A 187 8.78 -4.05 4.65
C THR A 187 7.40 -3.41 4.71
N GLU A 188 6.36 -4.10 4.28
CA GLU A 188 5.03 -3.55 4.12
C GLU A 188 4.01 -4.24 5.02
N LYS A 189 3.47 -3.47 5.97
CA LYS A 189 2.48 -3.93 6.94
C LYS A 189 1.27 -3.00 6.98
N HIS A 190 0.08 -3.56 7.18
CA HIS A 190 -1.18 -2.82 7.31
C HIS A 190 -2.01 -3.35 8.46
N SER A 191 -2.63 -2.45 9.24
CA SER A 191 -3.51 -2.83 10.35
C SER A 191 -4.80 -3.50 9.87
N TYR A 192 -5.33 -3.09 8.71
CA TYR A 192 -6.55 -3.67 8.15
C TYR A 192 -6.33 -4.08 6.70
N VAL A 193 -6.56 -5.36 6.43
CA VAL A 193 -6.54 -5.93 5.08
C VAL A 193 -7.86 -6.65 4.87
N MET A 194 -8.41 -6.56 3.66
CA MET A 194 -9.63 -7.27 3.28
C MET A 194 -9.49 -7.93 1.92
N CYS A 195 -10.31 -8.96 1.67
CA CYS A 195 -10.40 -9.58 0.36
C CYS A 195 -11.21 -8.70 -0.59
N LYS A 196 -10.75 -8.57 -1.84
CA LYS A 196 -11.60 -8.08 -2.92
C LYS A 196 -12.72 -9.09 -3.17
N ARG A 197 -13.95 -8.62 -3.35
CA ARG A 197 -15.02 -9.49 -3.84
C ARG A 197 -14.77 -9.85 -5.31
N LYS A 198 -15.36 -10.97 -5.74
CA LYS A 198 -15.44 -11.32 -7.15
C LYS A 198 -15.96 -10.11 -7.92
N PRO A 199 -15.24 -9.61 -8.95
CA PRO A 199 -15.76 -8.56 -9.81
C PRO A 199 -17.13 -9.01 -10.34
N LYS A 200 -18.14 -8.14 -10.24
CA LYS A 200 -19.48 -8.48 -10.75
C LYS A 200 -19.33 -8.94 -12.19
N SER A 201 -19.82 -10.14 -12.52
CA SER A 201 -19.72 -10.63 -13.90
C SER A 201 -20.41 -9.63 -14.81
N CYS A 202 -19.63 -9.00 -15.70
CA CYS A 202 -20.22 -8.15 -16.70
C CYS A 202 -20.62 -9.06 -17.88
N PRO A 203 -21.91 -9.07 -18.28
CA PRO A 203 -22.38 -9.94 -19.34
C PRO A 203 -21.72 -9.64 -20.70
N CYS A 204 -21.07 -8.48 -20.80
CA CYS A 204 -20.46 -7.99 -22.02
C CYS A 204 -18.95 -8.32 -22.05
N ARG A 205 -18.45 -8.82 -23.19
CA ARG A 205 -17.04 -9.22 -23.40
C ARG A 205 -16.11 -8.06 -23.74
N CYS A 206 -16.23 -6.90 -23.10
CA CYS A 206 -15.26 -5.83 -23.31
C CYS A 206 -14.02 -6.11 -22.45
N ASN A 207 -12.99 -6.67 -23.06
CA ASN A 207 -11.68 -6.72 -22.44
C ASN A 207 -11.04 -5.35 -22.71
N GLY A 208 -10.75 -4.57 -21.67
CA GLY A 208 -10.07 -3.27 -21.77
C GLY A 208 -8.60 -3.48 -22.16
N LYS A 209 -8.37 -4.06 -23.34
CA LYS A 209 -7.03 -4.31 -23.86
C LYS A 209 -6.33 -2.95 -23.99
N PRO A 210 -5.08 -2.84 -23.53
CA PRO A 210 -4.30 -1.65 -23.78
C PRO A 210 -4.22 -1.44 -25.30
N TRP A 211 -4.20 -0.18 -25.71
CA TRP A 211 -4.09 0.22 -27.10
C TRP A 211 -2.89 -0.48 -27.75
N GLY A 212 -3.06 -1.03 -28.95
CA GLY A 212 -1.97 -1.64 -29.72
C GLY A 212 -1.11 -0.62 -30.48
N PHE A 213 -1.31 0.68 -30.24
CA PHE A 213 -0.66 1.75 -30.98
C PHE A 213 0.64 2.15 -30.25
N PRO A 214 1.83 1.88 -30.81
CA PRO A 214 3.11 2.11 -30.14
C PRO A 214 3.42 3.60 -29.90
N TRP A 215 2.70 4.53 -30.52
CA TRP A 215 2.93 5.98 -30.41
C TRP A 215 2.04 6.70 -29.40
N LEU A 216 1.03 6.04 -28.84
CA LEU A 216 0.24 6.57 -27.74
C LEU A 216 0.86 6.07 -26.44
N ASN A 217 1.23 6.96 -25.52
CA ASN A 217 1.77 6.64 -24.19
C ASN A 217 0.70 5.99 -23.27
N ALA A 218 0.03 4.95 -23.77
CA ALA A 218 -0.80 4.08 -22.98
C ALA A 218 0.12 3.22 -22.12
N THR A 219 0.31 3.65 -20.89
CA THR A 219 1.23 3.02 -19.94
C THR A 219 0.67 1.70 -19.40
N SER A 220 -0.65 1.48 -19.43
CA SER A 220 -1.24 0.22 -19.00
C SER A 220 -2.66 -0.06 -19.52
N ALA A 221 -3.11 -1.30 -19.31
CA ALA A 221 -4.49 -1.72 -19.52
C ALA A 221 -5.42 -1.10 -18.46
N ALA A 222 -6.66 -0.79 -18.84
CA ALA A 222 -7.66 -0.34 -17.86
C ALA A 222 -8.04 -1.47 -16.88
N ILE A 223 -8.08 -1.14 -15.59
CA ILE A 223 -8.48 -2.05 -14.52
C ILE A 223 -10.00 -2.20 -14.58
N ARG A 224 -10.48 -3.43 -14.70
CA ARG A 224 -11.92 -3.74 -14.79
C ARG A 224 -12.50 -4.09 -13.42
N ASP A 225 -13.53 -3.36 -13.01
CA ASP A 225 -14.41 -3.72 -11.89
C ASP A 225 -15.84 -3.95 -12.41
N GLY A 226 -16.11 -5.21 -12.73
CA GLY A 226 -17.32 -5.62 -13.41
C GLY A 226 -17.49 -4.97 -14.78
N CYS A 227 -18.51 -4.11 -14.95
CA CYS A 227 -18.68 -3.36 -16.20
C CYS A 227 -18.01 -1.98 -16.15
N LYS A 228 -17.41 -1.57 -15.03
CA LYS A 228 -16.72 -0.28 -14.89
C LYS A 228 -15.23 -0.43 -15.09
N TYR A 229 -14.58 0.65 -15.49
CA TYR A 229 -13.14 0.69 -15.73
C TYR A 229 -12.49 1.86 -15.02
N SER A 230 -11.29 1.62 -14.50
CA SER A 230 -10.44 2.60 -13.82
C SER A 230 -8.98 2.44 -14.26
N CYS A 231 -8.12 3.31 -13.76
CA CYS A 231 -6.67 3.26 -13.99
C CYS A 231 -5.89 3.21 -12.68
N PRO A 232 -4.65 2.69 -12.70
CA PRO A 232 -3.74 2.80 -11.57
C PRO A 232 -3.54 4.26 -11.11
N ALA A 233 -3.05 4.44 -9.89
CA ALA A 233 -2.69 5.76 -9.38
C ALA A 233 -1.66 6.45 -10.32
N GLY A 234 -1.82 7.75 -10.54
CA GLY A 234 -1.00 8.53 -11.47
C GLY A 234 -1.35 8.36 -12.96
N GLN A 235 -2.35 7.53 -13.28
CA GLN A 235 -2.84 7.35 -14.64
C GLN A 235 -4.31 7.75 -14.76
N VAL A 236 -4.72 8.06 -15.98
CA VAL A 236 -6.08 8.47 -16.32
C VAL A 236 -6.66 7.58 -17.40
N LEU A 237 -7.96 7.37 -17.34
CA LEU A 237 -8.67 6.56 -18.33
C LEU A 237 -8.76 7.35 -19.63
N THR A 238 -8.44 6.71 -20.75
CA THR A 238 -8.48 7.34 -22.08
C THR A 238 -9.32 6.52 -23.05
N ARG A 239 -9.96 7.21 -24.00
CA ARG A 239 -10.55 6.64 -25.22
C ARG A 239 -9.77 7.13 -26.43
N THR A 240 -9.68 6.35 -27.49
CA THR A 240 -9.01 6.76 -28.73
C THR A 240 -10.01 7.37 -29.68
N ILE A 241 -9.57 8.46 -30.27
CA ILE A 241 -10.13 9.04 -31.49
C ILE A 241 -8.97 9.00 -32.47
N GLU A 242 -8.89 7.98 -33.31
CA GLU A 242 -7.75 7.81 -34.22
C GLU A 242 -7.43 9.13 -34.95
N PRO A 243 -6.17 9.60 -34.91
CA PRO A 243 -4.94 8.95 -34.42
C PRO A 243 -4.54 9.28 -32.95
N SER A 244 -5.43 9.87 -32.16
CA SER A 244 -5.19 10.46 -30.84
C SER A 244 -5.95 9.78 -29.69
N ALA A 245 -5.64 10.12 -28.43
CA ALA A 245 -6.37 9.61 -27.26
C ALA A 245 -6.81 10.73 -26.31
N ILE A 246 -8.07 10.66 -25.86
CA ILE A 246 -8.73 11.65 -25.02
C ILE A 246 -8.99 11.08 -23.64
N THR A 247 -8.67 11.87 -22.62
CA THR A 247 -9.02 11.53 -21.22
C THR A 247 -10.54 11.47 -21.02
N ILE A 248 -11.01 10.42 -20.35
CA ILE A 248 -12.41 10.21 -19.96
C ILE A 248 -12.49 9.96 -18.46
N THR A 249 -13.60 10.35 -17.83
CA THR A 249 -13.76 10.17 -16.38
C THR A 249 -14.32 8.79 -15.99
N SER A 250 -15.00 8.11 -16.91
CA SER A 250 -15.56 6.78 -16.71
C SER A 250 -15.82 6.07 -18.04
N ALA A 251 -15.81 4.74 -17.99
CA ALA A 251 -16.30 3.89 -19.06
C ALA A 251 -17.09 2.72 -18.48
N THR A 252 -18.18 2.36 -19.16
CA THR A 252 -19.02 1.20 -18.85
C THR A 252 -19.09 0.27 -20.06
N CYS A 253 -18.79 -1.01 -19.87
CA CYS A 253 -18.91 -2.00 -20.93
C CYS A 253 -20.37 -2.34 -21.21
N THR A 254 -20.74 -2.28 -22.49
CA THR A 254 -22.06 -2.60 -23.03
C THR A 254 -21.94 -3.67 -24.12
N ARG A 255 -23.07 -4.19 -24.63
CA ARG A 255 -23.07 -5.16 -25.73
C ARG A 255 -22.46 -4.60 -27.02
N LYS A 256 -22.45 -3.27 -27.20
CA LYS A 256 -21.96 -2.59 -28.40
C LYS A 256 -20.52 -2.06 -28.27
N GLY A 257 -19.87 -2.24 -27.11
CA GLY A 257 -18.56 -1.65 -26.80
C GLY A 257 -18.58 -0.89 -25.47
N PHE A 258 -17.62 0.01 -25.28
CA PHE A 258 -17.53 0.83 -24.07
C PHE A 258 -18.34 2.12 -24.25
N LEU A 259 -19.32 2.34 -23.38
CA LEU A 259 -20.00 3.63 -23.23
C LEU A 259 -19.16 4.51 -22.30
N THR A 260 -18.73 5.67 -22.77
CA THR A 260 -17.86 6.58 -22.01
C THR A 260 -18.63 7.79 -21.47
N THR A 261 -18.01 8.56 -20.58
CA THR A 261 -18.61 9.80 -20.08
C THR A 261 -18.96 10.75 -21.23
N GLY A 262 -20.25 11.09 -21.38
CA GLY A 262 -20.78 11.87 -22.52
C GLY A 262 -21.43 11.01 -23.61
N ASP A 263 -21.82 9.78 -23.28
CA ASP A 263 -22.61 8.87 -24.11
C ASP A 263 -21.96 8.50 -25.45
N VAL A 264 -20.65 8.69 -25.55
CA VAL A 264 -19.86 8.29 -26.72
C VAL A 264 -19.48 6.82 -26.58
N LEU A 265 -19.84 6.04 -27.59
CA LEU A 265 -19.45 4.65 -27.73
C LEU A 265 -18.04 4.55 -28.32
N THR A 266 -17.15 3.79 -27.67
CA THR A 266 -15.80 3.48 -28.17
C THR A 266 -15.56 1.97 -28.14
N LYS A 267 -14.72 1.47 -29.05
CA LYS A 267 -14.33 0.05 -29.11
C LYS A 267 -13.19 -0.31 -28.17
N GLN A 268 -12.46 0.68 -27.69
CA GLN A 268 -11.23 0.49 -26.93
C GLN A 268 -11.11 1.60 -25.87
N ILE A 269 -10.44 1.28 -24.77
CA ILE A 269 -10.09 2.18 -23.66
C ILE A 269 -8.74 1.73 -23.09
N GLY A 270 -8.00 2.64 -22.47
CA GLY A 270 -6.74 2.31 -21.81
C GLY A 270 -6.38 3.32 -20.73
N CYS A 271 -5.19 3.16 -20.16
CA CYS A 271 -4.67 4.08 -19.15
C CYS A 271 -3.43 4.79 -19.67
N SER A 272 -3.36 6.10 -19.43
CA SER A 272 -2.25 6.95 -19.84
C SER A 272 -1.78 7.79 -18.67
N THR A 273 -0.49 8.10 -18.62
CA THR A 273 0.07 9.04 -17.63
C THR A 273 -0.26 10.47 -18.01
N CYS A 274 -0.51 11.31 -16.99
CA CYS A 274 -0.57 12.75 -17.19
C CYS A 274 0.83 13.33 -17.25
N ASP A 275 1.10 14.19 -18.23
CA ASP A 275 2.32 15.00 -18.27
C ASP A 275 2.23 16.24 -17.38
N VAL A 276 1.01 16.70 -17.08
CA VAL A 276 0.76 17.80 -16.15
C VAL A 276 0.36 17.21 -14.78
N PRO A 277 1.11 17.49 -13.70
CA PRO A 277 0.74 17.01 -12.37
C PRO A 277 -0.59 17.63 -11.91
N ASP A 278 -1.24 16.96 -10.96
CA ASP A 278 -2.43 17.52 -10.32
C ASP A 278 -2.04 18.79 -9.53
N GLY A 279 -2.84 19.86 -9.66
CA GLY A 279 -2.62 21.13 -9.00
C GLY A 279 -2.75 22.36 -9.91
N PRO A 280 -2.35 23.54 -9.43
CA PRO A 280 -2.39 24.78 -10.20
C PRO A 280 -1.50 24.70 -11.44
N VAL A 281 -2.02 25.15 -12.58
CA VAL A 281 -1.28 25.12 -13.86
C VAL A 281 -0.66 26.47 -14.15
N ALA A 282 0.65 26.50 -14.38
CA ALA A 282 1.36 27.71 -14.78
C ALA A 282 0.95 28.15 -16.20
N ARG A 283 0.80 29.46 -16.43
CA ARG A 283 0.69 29.98 -17.80
C ARG A 283 2.06 29.91 -18.48
N PRO A 284 2.10 29.61 -19.78
CA PRO A 284 3.28 29.89 -20.59
C PRO A 284 3.58 31.40 -20.52
N GLY A 285 4.76 31.77 -20.02
CA GLY A 285 5.14 33.17 -19.77
C GLY A 285 5.19 33.60 -18.28
N GLY A 286 5.13 32.66 -17.32
CA GLY A 286 5.68 32.87 -15.97
C GLY A 286 4.71 33.31 -14.87
N ASN A 287 3.55 33.91 -15.20
CA ASN A 287 2.56 34.25 -14.17
C ASN A 287 1.63 33.06 -13.90
N THR A 288 1.70 32.47 -12.71
CA THR A 288 0.81 31.37 -12.31
C THR A 288 -0.64 31.85 -12.25
N ASN A 289 -1.48 31.35 -13.16
CA ASN A 289 -2.93 31.53 -13.02
C ASN A 289 -3.41 30.54 -11.96
N ARG A 290 -3.34 30.93 -10.68
CA ARG A 290 -3.73 30.09 -9.53
C ARG A 290 -5.18 29.59 -9.60
N ALA A 291 -6.02 30.16 -10.46
CA ALA A 291 -7.38 29.72 -10.65
C ALA A 291 -7.49 28.51 -11.60
N ALA A 292 -6.50 28.21 -12.45
CA ALA A 292 -6.51 27.04 -13.32
C ALA A 292 -5.96 25.81 -12.60
N ILE A 293 -6.75 24.75 -12.49
CA ILE A 293 -6.40 23.52 -11.75
C ILE A 293 -6.48 22.32 -12.69
N SER A 294 -5.38 21.59 -12.81
CA SER A 294 -5.35 20.25 -13.41
C SER A 294 -5.70 19.23 -12.33
N THR A 295 -6.64 18.34 -12.61
CA THR A 295 -6.91 17.17 -11.77
C THR A 295 -7.22 16.00 -12.68
N LYS A 296 -6.42 14.92 -12.59
CA LYS A 296 -6.55 13.73 -13.45
C LYS A 296 -6.62 14.07 -14.94
N CYS A 297 -5.70 14.91 -15.41
CA CYS A 297 -5.65 15.40 -16.80
C CYS A 297 -6.91 16.12 -17.29
N VAL A 298 -7.69 16.67 -16.37
CA VAL A 298 -8.83 17.53 -16.65
C VAL A 298 -8.49 18.91 -16.13
N LEU A 299 -8.46 19.89 -17.03
CA LEU A 299 -8.22 21.28 -16.69
C LEU A 299 -9.56 21.95 -16.38
N THR A 300 -9.62 22.58 -15.21
CA THR A 300 -10.79 23.30 -14.71
C THR A 300 -10.37 24.64 -14.13
N CYS A 301 -11.36 25.49 -13.81
CA CYS A 301 -11.13 26.69 -13.01
C CYS A 301 -11.73 26.57 -11.62
N THR A 302 -11.14 27.27 -10.65
CA THR A 302 -11.73 27.47 -9.31
C THR A 302 -13.11 28.11 -9.40
N LYS A 303 -13.91 27.93 -8.34
CA LYS A 303 -15.25 28.49 -8.24
C LYS A 303 -15.23 30.01 -8.45
N GLY A 304 -16.16 30.52 -9.26
CA GLY A 304 -16.26 31.95 -9.62
C GLY A 304 -15.47 32.34 -10.88
N TYR A 305 -14.73 31.41 -11.48
CA TYR A 305 -14.01 31.62 -12.72
C TYR A 305 -14.58 30.77 -13.87
N ALA A 306 -14.42 31.27 -15.09
CA ALA A 306 -14.71 30.59 -16.35
C ALA A 306 -13.39 30.31 -17.09
N LEU A 307 -13.25 29.07 -17.53
CA LEU A 307 -12.13 28.57 -18.31
C LEU A 307 -12.29 29.06 -19.73
N ARG A 308 -11.33 29.84 -20.17
CA ARG A 308 -11.22 30.42 -21.50
C ARG A 308 -9.97 29.89 -22.16
N TYR A 309 -10.05 29.63 -23.45
CA TYR A 309 -8.93 29.19 -24.28
C TYR A 309 -8.87 30.04 -25.54
N ILE A 310 -7.67 30.16 -26.12
CA ILE A 310 -7.47 30.89 -27.37
C ILE A 310 -7.31 29.88 -28.50
N TYR A 311 -8.14 29.97 -29.53
CA TYR A 311 -8.07 29.15 -30.74
C TYR A 311 -8.14 30.06 -31.96
N GLN A 312 -7.19 29.92 -32.90
CA GLN A 312 -7.14 30.78 -34.10
C GLN A 312 -7.19 32.30 -33.78
N ASN A 313 -6.54 32.72 -32.68
CA ASN A 313 -6.55 34.08 -32.13
C ASN A 313 -7.90 34.57 -31.56
N GLU A 314 -8.91 33.72 -31.50
CA GLU A 314 -10.18 34.02 -30.86
C GLU A 314 -10.25 33.41 -29.46
N ALA A 315 -10.76 34.18 -28.50
CA ALA A 315 -10.90 33.74 -27.12
C ALA A 315 -12.30 33.18 -26.87
N THR A 316 -12.37 31.89 -26.52
CA THR A 316 -13.63 31.15 -26.36
C THR A 316 -13.70 30.50 -24.99
N PHE A 317 -14.90 30.42 -24.41
CA PHE A 317 -15.11 29.73 -23.13
C PHE A 317 -15.27 28.23 -23.32
N ALA A 318 -14.57 27.44 -22.50
CA ALA A 318 -14.66 26.00 -22.49
C ALA A 318 -16.07 25.55 -22.06
N PRO A 319 -16.77 24.75 -22.88
CA PRO A 319 -18.07 24.19 -22.51
C PRO A 319 -17.99 23.44 -21.18
N GLY A 320 -18.90 23.75 -20.26
CA GLY A 320 -18.93 23.13 -18.93
C GLY A 320 -17.75 23.49 -18.03
N ASN A 321 -16.94 24.49 -18.38
CA ASN A 321 -15.76 24.93 -17.62
C ASN A 321 -14.64 23.87 -17.54
N VAL A 322 -14.54 23.02 -18.57
CA VAL A 322 -13.66 21.85 -18.57
C VAL A 322 -12.94 21.70 -19.91
N LEU A 323 -11.63 21.43 -19.87
CA LEU A 323 -10.86 20.91 -21.00
C LEU A 323 -10.21 19.57 -20.63
N TYR A 324 -10.16 18.66 -21.59
CA TYR A 324 -9.57 17.32 -21.45
C TYR A 324 -8.20 17.28 -22.11
N ARG A 325 -7.27 16.50 -21.57
CA ARG A 325 -5.99 16.25 -22.24
C ARG A 325 -6.21 15.30 -23.42
N ASN A 326 -5.70 15.70 -24.59
CA ASN A 326 -5.56 14.90 -25.80
C ASN A 326 -4.09 14.55 -26.00
N ILE A 327 -3.81 13.27 -26.17
CA ILE A 327 -2.48 12.70 -26.36
C ILE A 327 -2.30 12.45 -27.86
N LEU A 328 -1.42 13.20 -28.50
CA LEU A 328 -1.11 13.07 -29.92
C LEU A 328 0.03 12.07 -30.16
N PRO A 329 0.15 11.52 -31.38
CA PRO A 329 1.34 10.76 -31.79
C PRO A 329 2.63 11.54 -31.52
N GLY A 330 3.64 10.87 -30.95
CA GLY A 330 4.91 11.51 -30.57
C GLY A 330 4.92 12.15 -29.17
N GLY A 331 3.89 11.90 -28.36
CA GLY A 331 3.87 12.31 -26.94
C GLY A 331 3.56 13.78 -26.70
N THR A 332 3.21 14.53 -27.75
CA THR A 332 2.74 15.92 -27.60
C THR A 332 1.33 15.89 -27.04
N ASN A 333 1.10 16.61 -25.93
CA ASN A 333 -0.20 16.65 -25.28
C ASN A 333 -0.82 18.04 -25.41
N VAL A 334 -2.08 18.08 -25.86
CA VAL A 334 -2.84 19.31 -26.08
C VAL A 334 -4.14 19.27 -25.26
N TRP A 335 -4.74 20.42 -24.96
CA TRP A 335 -6.05 20.47 -24.31
C TRP A 335 -7.15 20.48 -25.37
N ILE A 336 -8.31 19.88 -25.09
CA ILE A 336 -9.43 19.81 -26.04
C ILE A 336 -10.77 19.91 -25.32
N THR A 337 -11.80 20.28 -26.07
CA THR A 337 -13.19 20.25 -25.60
C THR A 337 -13.73 18.82 -25.51
N ARG A 338 -14.82 18.64 -24.75
CA ARG A 338 -15.44 17.33 -24.47
C ARG A 338 -15.82 16.54 -25.73
N ASP A 339 -16.28 17.24 -26.76
CA ASP A 339 -16.72 16.66 -28.02
C ASP A 339 -15.56 16.21 -28.91
N GLY A 340 -14.32 16.56 -28.56
CA GLY A 340 -13.13 16.24 -29.35
C GLY A 340 -13.09 16.92 -30.72
N LYS A 341 -14.05 17.80 -31.03
CA LYS A 341 -14.17 18.45 -32.34
C LYS A 341 -13.21 19.62 -32.49
N THR A 342 -12.89 20.31 -31.39
CA THR A 342 -11.90 21.37 -31.40
C THR A 342 -10.58 20.81 -30.86
N THR A 343 -9.80 20.19 -31.75
CA THR A 343 -8.40 19.88 -31.46
C THR A 343 -7.65 21.20 -31.31
N LEU A 344 -7.39 21.60 -30.06
CA LEU A 344 -6.61 22.80 -29.80
C LEU A 344 -5.11 22.52 -29.94
N ALA A 345 -4.70 21.96 -31.08
CA ALA A 345 -3.28 21.86 -31.44
C ALA A 345 -2.59 23.24 -31.36
N SER A 346 -3.38 24.32 -31.41
CA SER A 346 -2.97 25.71 -31.28
C SER A 346 -3.45 26.45 -30.02
N ALA A 347 -4.15 25.84 -29.05
CA ALA A 347 -4.39 26.54 -27.77
C ALA A 347 -3.18 26.37 -26.85
N TYR A 348 -2.10 27.04 -27.21
CA TYR A 348 -0.97 27.25 -26.32
C TYR A 348 -1.37 28.15 -25.14
N ARG A 349 -2.57 28.75 -25.13
CA ARG A 349 -3.01 29.72 -24.13
C ARG A 349 -4.41 29.40 -23.62
N PHE A 350 -4.50 29.12 -22.33
CA PHE A 350 -5.73 29.07 -21.56
C PHE A 350 -5.64 29.99 -20.36
N ASP A 351 -6.78 30.42 -19.85
CA ASP A 351 -6.89 31.17 -18.61
C ASP A 351 -8.24 31.01 -17.92
N CYS A 352 -8.23 31.24 -16.62
CA CYS A 352 -9.43 31.38 -15.82
C CYS A 352 -9.75 32.87 -15.66
N VAL A 353 -10.93 33.28 -16.15
CA VAL A 353 -11.43 34.66 -16.08
C VAL A 353 -12.56 34.71 -15.06
N ARG A 354 -12.56 35.71 -14.17
CA ARG A 354 -13.63 35.86 -13.17
C ARG A 354 -14.97 36.09 -13.89
N ARG A 355 -16.02 35.38 -13.51
CA ARG A 355 -17.38 35.64 -14.00
C ARG A 355 -17.84 36.97 -13.38
N VAL A 356 -18.15 37.94 -14.24
CA VAL A 356 -18.79 39.21 -13.84
C VAL A 356 -20.26 38.96 -13.58
#